data_AF-A0A945NGT8-F1
#
_entry.id   AF-A0A945NGT8-F1
#
_cell.length_a   1.000
_cell.length_b   1.000
_cell.length_c   1.000
_cell.angle_alpha   90.00
_cell.angle_beta   90.00
_cell.angle_gamma   90.00
#
_symmetry.space_group_name_H-M   'P 1'
#
loop_
_entity.id
_entity.type
_entity.pdbx_description
1 polymer ?
#
loop_
_entity_poly.entity_id
_entity_poly.type
_entity_poly.pdbx_seq_one_letter_code
_entity_poly.pdbx_strand_id
1 'polypeptide(L)'
;MSDQNLQNAVDAAWDARDSVNAETTGEVRDAVETALDLLDSGQERVAEPIAGSNSGWQVNQWLKKAVLLSFRLNDMELINNSAGDGSWWDKVPSKFSGWTEKEFSAAGFRAVPNCVVRRSAFIAPGAVLMPSFVNLGAYVDEGTMVDT
;
A
#
# COMPACT_ATOMS: atom_id res chain seq x y z
N MET A 1 10.90 7.36 13.56
CA MET A 1 12.08 7.40 12.66
C MET A 1 11.87 8.60 11.74
N SER A 2 12.90 9.39 11.40
CA SER A 2 12.71 10.42 10.36
C SER A 2 12.57 9.77 8.99
N ASP A 3 11.90 10.44 8.05
CA ASP A 3 11.68 9.90 6.68
C ASP A 3 13.00 9.57 6.00
N GLN A 4 14.04 10.38 6.23
CA GLN A 4 15.40 10.12 5.72
C GLN A 4 16.01 8.83 6.29
N ASN A 5 15.81 8.55 7.58
CA ASN A 5 16.33 7.32 8.20
C ASN A 5 15.56 6.10 7.67
N LEU A 6 14.25 6.23 7.48
CA LEU A 6 13.41 5.16 6.92
C LEU A 6 13.79 4.87 5.47
N GLN A 7 13.97 5.91 4.66
CA GLN A 7 14.47 5.78 3.28
C GLN A 7 15.81 5.05 3.24
N ASN A 8 16.77 5.45 4.09
CA ASN A 8 18.09 4.81 4.12
C ASN A 8 18.00 3.32 4.48
N ALA A 9 17.14 2.95 5.42
CA ALA A 9 16.92 1.56 5.81
C ALA A 9 16.32 0.74 4.66
N VAL A 10 15.32 1.29 3.96
CA VAL A 10 14.71 0.65 2.78
C VAL A 10 15.72 0.53 1.63
N ASP A 11 16.53 1.55 1.38
CA ASP A 11 17.56 1.53 0.35
C ASP A 11 18.63 0.48 0.65
N ALA A 12 19.10 0.38 1.90
CA ALA A 12 20.04 -0.66 2.32
C ALA A 12 19.45 -2.07 2.17
N ALA A 13 18.18 -2.26 2.59
CA ALA A 13 17.47 -3.53 2.40
C ALA A 13 17.30 -3.89 0.92
N TRP A 14 17.07 -2.90 0.06
CA TRP A 14 16.95 -3.10 -1.38
C TRP A 14 18.28 -3.52 -2.03
N ASP A 15 19.39 -2.92 -1.60
CA ASP A 15 20.71 -3.29 -2.09
C ASP A 15 21.07 -4.73 -1.68
N ALA A 16 20.62 -5.17 -0.51
CA ALA A 16 20.75 -6.55 -0.01
C ALA A 16 19.52 -7.45 -0.31
N ARG A 17 18.65 -7.09 -1.26
CA ARG A 17 17.35 -7.78 -1.49
C ARG A 17 17.45 -9.27 -1.80
N ASP A 18 18.59 -9.75 -2.26
CA ASP A 18 18.79 -11.17 -2.59
C ASP A 18 18.84 -12.05 -1.33
N SER A 19 19.14 -11.47 -0.16
CA SER A 19 19.01 -12.15 1.14
C SER A 19 17.67 -11.88 1.84
N VAL A 20 16.81 -11.02 1.27
CA VAL A 20 15.50 -10.70 1.84
C VAL A 20 14.46 -11.72 1.36
N ASN A 21 13.78 -12.36 2.31
CA ASN A 21 12.80 -13.42 2.10
C ASN A 21 11.71 -13.40 3.19
N ALA A 22 10.79 -14.36 3.17
CA ALA A 22 9.68 -14.42 4.12
C ALA A 22 10.10 -14.60 5.59
N GLU A 23 11.26 -15.21 5.85
CA GLU A 23 11.81 -15.40 7.21
C GLU A 23 12.52 -14.15 7.75
N THR A 24 12.75 -13.14 6.90
CA THR A 24 13.43 -11.91 7.30
C THR A 24 12.60 -11.16 8.36
N THR A 25 13.25 -10.74 9.44
CA THR A 25 12.65 -10.03 10.58
C THR A 25 13.51 -8.84 11.00
N GLY A 26 13.11 -8.11 12.04
CA GLY A 26 13.83 -6.95 12.56
C GLY A 26 13.76 -5.75 11.64
N GLU A 27 14.83 -4.93 11.66
CA GLU A 27 14.83 -3.59 11.06
C GLU A 27 14.41 -3.56 9.58
N VAL A 28 14.80 -4.56 8.78
CA VAL A 28 14.40 -4.64 7.36
C VAL A 28 12.88 -4.78 7.22
N ARG A 29 12.28 -5.69 7.99
CA ARG A 29 10.83 -5.88 7.95
C ARG A 29 10.12 -4.66 8.49
N ASP A 30 10.55 -4.15 9.65
CA ASP A 30 9.93 -3.00 10.29
C ASP A 30 9.96 -1.76 9.39
N ALA A 31 11.06 -1.51 8.68
CA ALA A 31 11.20 -0.40 7.75
C ALA A 31 10.24 -0.54 6.55
N VAL A 32 10.14 -1.74 5.96
CA VAL A 32 9.23 -1.97 4.83
C VAL A 32 7.77 -1.85 5.27
N GLU A 33 7.39 -2.46 6.39
CA GLU A 33 6.03 -2.38 6.93
C GLU A 33 5.64 -0.93 7.25
N THR A 34 6.54 -0.18 7.90
CA THR A 34 6.32 1.25 8.18
C THR A 34 6.12 2.04 6.88
N ALA A 35 6.94 1.81 5.85
CA ALA A 35 6.79 2.49 4.56
C ALA A 35 5.47 2.18 3.86
N LEU A 36 4.99 0.93 3.93
CA LEU A 36 3.69 0.55 3.39
C LEU A 36 2.54 1.19 4.17
N ASP A 37 2.66 1.36 5.49
CA ASP A 37 1.65 2.01 6.32
C ASP A 37 1.59 3.52 6.07
N LEU A 38 2.74 4.17 5.82
CA LEU A 38 2.79 5.56 5.38
C LEU A 38 2.12 5.76 4.01
N LEU A 39 2.34 4.82 3.07
CA LEU A 39 1.61 4.79 1.80
C LEU A 39 0.11 4.55 1.99
N ASP A 40 -0.27 3.61 2.86
CA ASP A 40 -1.67 3.23 3.10
C ASP A 40 -2.48 4.38 3.74
N SER A 41 -1.82 5.16 4.60
CA SER A 41 -2.38 6.35 5.26
C SER A 41 -2.28 7.63 4.44
N GLY A 42 -1.57 7.62 3.31
CA GLY A 42 -1.37 8.79 2.46
C GLY A 42 -0.39 9.84 3.02
N GLN A 43 0.30 9.53 4.12
CA GLN A 43 1.37 10.39 4.66
C GLN A 43 2.57 10.46 3.71
N GLU A 44 2.78 9.39 2.94
CA GLU A 44 3.75 9.31 1.86
C GLU A 44 3.08 8.94 0.55
N ARG A 45 3.66 9.37 -0.57
CA ARG A 45 3.17 9.03 -1.91
C ARG A 45 4.30 8.74 -2.87
N VAL A 46 4.10 7.73 -3.73
CA VAL A 46 5.11 7.24 -4.68
C VAL A 46 5.62 8.33 -5.63
N ALA A 47 4.76 9.27 -5.98
CA ALA A 47 5.14 10.46 -6.73
C ALA A 47 4.32 11.65 -6.24
N GLU A 48 4.96 12.81 -6.14
CA GLU A 48 4.36 14.06 -5.65
C GLU A 48 4.72 15.25 -6.55
N PRO A 49 3.88 16.29 -6.60
CA PRO A 49 4.15 17.43 -7.44
C PRO A 49 5.28 18.29 -6.86
N ILE A 50 6.22 18.75 -7.70
CA ILE A 50 7.21 19.77 -7.32
C ILE A 50 7.01 21.03 -8.15
N ALA A 51 6.83 22.16 -7.45
CA ALA A 51 6.87 23.48 -8.05
C ALA A 51 8.19 23.72 -8.79
N GLY A 52 8.10 24.15 -10.05
CA GLY A 52 9.27 24.56 -10.85
C GLY A 52 10.01 23.45 -11.59
N SER A 53 9.55 22.20 -11.56
CA SER A 53 10.09 21.12 -12.40
C SER A 53 9.41 21.07 -13.77
N ASN A 54 10.14 20.69 -14.83
CA ASN A 54 9.58 20.60 -16.20
C ASN A 54 8.47 19.54 -16.33
N SER A 55 8.51 18.46 -15.52
CA SER A 55 7.45 17.45 -15.45
C SER A 55 6.34 17.80 -14.47
N GLY A 56 6.60 18.73 -13.54
CA GLY A 56 5.73 19.04 -12.41
C GLY A 56 5.74 17.99 -11.29
N TRP A 57 6.47 16.88 -11.42
CA TRP A 57 6.40 15.72 -10.52
C TRP A 57 7.76 15.07 -10.24
N GLN A 58 7.98 14.63 -9.00
CA GLN A 58 9.09 13.78 -8.56
C GLN A 58 8.59 12.42 -8.10
N VAL A 59 9.41 11.40 -8.34
CA VAL A 59 9.17 10.03 -7.91
C VAL A 59 10.03 9.72 -6.69
N ASN A 60 9.38 9.29 -5.61
CA ASN A 60 10.00 8.77 -4.40
C ASN A 60 10.35 7.29 -4.62
N GLN A 61 11.49 7.05 -5.28
CA GLN A 61 11.91 5.71 -5.73
C GLN A 61 12.02 4.69 -4.59
N TRP A 62 12.39 5.13 -3.39
CA TRP A 62 12.51 4.27 -2.22
C TRP A 62 11.18 3.64 -1.80
N LEU A 63 10.05 4.33 -1.99
CA LEU A 63 8.71 3.77 -1.76
C LEU A 63 8.39 2.63 -2.73
N LYS A 64 8.86 2.72 -3.98
CA LYS A 64 8.74 1.60 -4.93
C LYS A 64 9.59 0.41 -4.49
N LYS A 65 10.80 0.66 -3.96
CA LYS A 65 11.65 -0.40 -3.40
C LYS A 65 10.97 -1.08 -2.21
N ALA A 66 10.33 -0.32 -1.31
CA ALA A 66 9.54 -0.88 -0.20
C ALA A 66 8.42 -1.81 -0.70
N VAL A 67 7.65 -1.36 -1.70
CA VAL A 67 6.61 -2.20 -2.35
C VAL A 67 7.21 -3.48 -2.95
N LEU A 68 8.36 -3.41 -3.60
CA LEU A 68 9.00 -4.60 -4.18
C LEU A 68 9.60 -5.54 -3.11
N LEU A 69 10.12 -4.99 -2.00
CA LEU A 69 10.60 -5.78 -0.87
C LEU A 69 9.46 -6.50 -0.16
N SER A 70 8.27 -5.89 -0.08
CA SER A 70 7.11 -6.53 0.55
C SER A 70 6.73 -7.85 -0.13
N PHE A 71 6.89 -7.95 -1.45
CA PHE A 71 6.67 -9.20 -2.19
C PHE A 71 7.67 -10.31 -1.84
N ARG A 72 8.87 -9.93 -1.39
CA ARG A 72 9.89 -10.87 -0.90
C ARG A 72 9.66 -11.27 0.55
N LEU A 73 9.19 -10.32 1.35
CA LEU A 73 8.92 -10.50 2.79
C LEU A 73 7.66 -11.30 3.08
N ASN A 74 6.78 -11.51 2.10
CA ASN A 74 5.52 -12.21 2.30
C ASN A 74 5.45 -13.43 1.37
N ASP A 75 5.13 -14.59 1.95
CA ASP A 75 4.84 -15.80 1.19
C ASP A 75 3.42 -15.77 0.64
N MET A 76 3.18 -16.63 -0.34
CA MET A 76 1.83 -16.84 -0.85
C MET A 76 0.99 -17.53 0.23
N GLU A 77 -0.25 -17.06 0.40
CA GLU A 77 -1.19 -17.60 1.38
C GLU A 77 -2.58 -17.80 0.77
N LEU A 78 -3.37 -18.67 1.40
CA LEU A 78 -4.77 -18.85 1.06
C LEU A 78 -5.57 -17.68 1.63
N ILE A 79 -6.30 -16.99 0.75
CA ILE A 79 -7.22 -15.91 1.13
C ILE A 79 -8.65 -16.44 0.94
N ASN A 80 -9.37 -16.58 2.05
CA ASN A 80 -10.70 -17.17 2.08
C ASN A 80 -11.79 -16.22 1.57
N ASN A 81 -13.03 -16.73 1.44
CA ASN A 81 -14.23 -16.00 1.05
C ASN A 81 -14.25 -15.52 -0.41
N SER A 82 -13.70 -16.32 -1.34
CA SER A 82 -13.92 -16.10 -2.76
C SER A 82 -15.30 -16.58 -3.20
N ALA A 83 -15.68 -16.28 -4.44
CA ALA A 83 -16.92 -16.77 -5.03
C ALA A 83 -17.03 -18.30 -4.93
N GLY A 84 -18.22 -18.80 -4.59
CA GLY A 84 -18.53 -20.23 -4.55
C GLY A 84 -17.78 -21.01 -3.46
N ASP A 85 -17.59 -20.42 -2.28
CA ASP A 85 -16.83 -21.00 -1.15
C ASP A 85 -15.36 -21.33 -1.49
N GLY A 86 -14.81 -20.65 -2.51
CA GLY A 86 -13.42 -20.82 -2.92
C GLY A 86 -12.43 -19.99 -2.08
N SER A 87 -11.17 -20.08 -2.49
CA SER A 87 -10.07 -19.27 -1.95
C SER A 87 -9.23 -18.69 -3.09
N TRP A 88 -8.65 -17.52 -2.85
CA TRP A 88 -7.55 -16.99 -3.67
C TRP A 88 -6.20 -17.46 -3.12
N TRP A 89 -5.17 -17.32 -3.95
CA TRP A 89 -3.77 -17.61 -3.61
C TRP A 89 -2.94 -16.37 -3.97
N ASP A 90 -2.61 -15.54 -2.98
CA ASP A 90 -1.86 -14.29 -3.13
C ASP A 90 -1.05 -14.01 -1.86
N LYS A 91 -0.12 -13.06 -1.92
CA LYS A 91 0.74 -12.63 -0.80
C LYS A 91 0.52 -11.17 -0.40
N VAL A 92 -0.43 -10.49 -1.03
CA VAL A 92 -0.74 -9.08 -0.77
C VAL A 92 -2.09 -9.00 -0.05
N PRO A 93 -2.10 -8.53 1.21
CA PRO A 93 -3.36 -8.40 1.95
C PRO A 93 -4.23 -7.27 1.36
N SER A 94 -5.54 -7.42 1.56
CA SER A 94 -6.50 -6.33 1.35
C SER A 94 -6.20 -5.16 2.30
N LYS A 95 -6.40 -3.93 1.83
CA LYS A 95 -6.40 -2.72 2.68
C LYS A 95 -7.37 -2.88 3.84
N PHE A 96 -8.50 -3.54 3.60
CA PHE A 96 -9.58 -3.70 4.57
C PHE A 96 -9.38 -4.89 5.51
N SER A 97 -8.24 -5.60 5.44
CA SER A 97 -7.97 -6.72 6.33
C SER A 97 -7.96 -6.25 7.78
N GLY A 98 -8.80 -6.85 8.62
CA GLY A 98 -8.93 -6.48 10.04
C GLY A 98 -9.68 -5.16 10.32
N TRP A 99 -10.21 -4.48 9.30
CA TRP A 99 -10.97 -3.24 9.50
C TRP A 99 -12.32 -3.50 10.14
N THR A 100 -12.70 -2.61 11.04
CA THR A 100 -14.02 -2.54 11.67
C THR A 100 -14.74 -1.26 11.28
N GLU A 101 -15.95 -1.05 11.80
CA GLU A 101 -16.70 0.20 11.65
C GLU A 101 -15.85 1.44 12.00
N LYS A 102 -14.96 1.33 12.98
CA LYS A 102 -14.10 2.43 13.43
C LYS A 102 -13.15 2.88 12.32
N GLU A 103 -12.45 1.96 11.66
CA GLU A 103 -11.48 2.27 10.61
C GLU A 103 -12.19 2.84 9.38
N PHE A 104 -13.32 2.24 8.96
CA PHE A 104 -14.11 2.78 7.85
C PHE A 104 -14.66 4.18 8.14
N SER A 105 -15.20 4.40 9.34
CA SER A 105 -15.75 5.70 9.74
C SER A 105 -14.67 6.78 9.82
N ALA A 106 -13.48 6.44 10.32
CA ALA A 106 -12.35 7.36 10.37
C ALA A 106 -11.78 7.70 8.98
N ALA A 107 -11.74 6.73 8.06
CA ALA A 107 -11.21 6.94 6.71
C ALA A 107 -12.15 7.76 5.81
N GLY A 108 -13.47 7.71 6.05
CA GLY A 108 -14.43 8.65 5.46
C GLY A 108 -14.70 8.49 3.96
N PHE A 109 -14.26 7.41 3.33
CA PHE A 109 -14.63 7.04 1.95
C PHE A 109 -15.72 5.98 1.92
N ARG A 110 -16.33 5.79 0.74
CA ARG A 110 -17.35 4.75 0.52
C ARG A 110 -16.76 3.61 -0.30
N ALA A 111 -16.65 2.43 0.31
CA ALA A 111 -16.30 1.17 -0.37
C ALA A 111 -17.57 0.39 -0.72
N VAL A 112 -18.00 0.42 -1.97
CA VAL A 112 -19.18 -0.32 -2.43
C VAL A 112 -18.80 -1.78 -2.69
N PRO A 113 -19.54 -2.77 -2.16
CA PRO A 113 -19.32 -4.17 -2.52
C PRO A 113 -19.49 -4.36 -4.03
N ASN A 114 -18.56 -4.97 -4.76
CA ASN A 114 -17.38 -5.75 -4.34
C ASN A 114 -16.03 -5.11 -4.71
N CYS A 115 -15.84 -3.81 -4.43
CA CYS A 115 -14.55 -3.15 -4.67
C CYS A 115 -13.39 -3.82 -3.91
N VAL A 116 -12.21 -3.82 -4.53
CA VAL A 116 -11.00 -4.45 -4.00
C VAL A 116 -9.88 -3.42 -3.94
N VAL A 117 -9.29 -3.25 -2.77
CA VAL A 117 -8.16 -2.35 -2.55
C VAL A 117 -7.05 -3.14 -1.87
N ARG A 118 -5.85 -3.14 -2.45
CA ARG A 118 -4.68 -3.76 -1.81
C ARG A 118 -4.07 -2.82 -0.77
N ARG A 119 -3.53 -3.40 0.31
CA ARG A 119 -2.79 -2.64 1.34
C ARG A 119 -1.68 -1.81 0.68
N SER A 120 -1.41 -0.63 1.25
CA SER A 120 -0.53 0.45 0.76
C SER A 120 -1.15 1.39 -0.27
N ALA A 121 -2.41 1.19 -0.66
CA ALA A 121 -3.14 2.17 -1.43
C ALA A 121 -3.84 3.17 -0.49
N PHE A 122 -3.62 4.46 -0.71
CA PHE A 122 -4.34 5.51 0.00
C PHE A 122 -5.64 5.84 -0.73
N ILE A 123 -6.72 5.93 0.06
CA ILE A 123 -8.04 6.39 -0.37
C ILE A 123 -8.44 7.53 0.56
N ALA A 124 -8.55 8.73 0.02
CA ALA A 124 -8.89 9.93 0.76
C ALA A 124 -10.38 9.98 1.16
N PRO A 125 -10.73 10.77 2.18
CA PRO A 125 -12.12 11.02 2.55
C PRO A 125 -12.99 11.49 1.38
N GLY A 126 -14.27 11.15 1.40
CA GLY A 126 -15.23 11.52 0.37
C GLY A 126 -15.09 10.77 -0.96
N ALA A 127 -14.03 9.99 -1.16
CA ALA A 127 -13.92 9.14 -2.36
C ALA A 127 -15.02 8.06 -2.37
N VAL A 128 -15.46 7.68 -3.57
CA VAL A 128 -16.43 6.60 -3.78
C VAL A 128 -15.83 5.54 -4.69
N LEU A 129 -15.67 4.33 -4.16
CA LEU A 129 -15.19 3.17 -4.88
C LEU A 129 -16.39 2.28 -5.24
N MET A 130 -16.84 2.35 -6.49
CA MET A 130 -17.76 1.38 -7.09
C MET A 130 -17.03 0.03 -7.25
N PRO A 131 -17.69 -1.06 -7.71
CA PRO A 131 -17.01 -2.32 -8.03
C PRO A 131 -15.80 -2.11 -8.96
N SER A 132 -14.62 -2.03 -8.36
CA SER A 132 -13.38 -1.57 -9.00
C SER A 132 -12.17 -2.18 -8.29
N PHE A 133 -10.98 -1.95 -8.83
CA PHE A 133 -9.72 -2.45 -8.28
C PHE A 133 -8.70 -1.32 -8.12
N VAL A 134 -8.20 -1.12 -6.90
CA VAL A 134 -7.11 -0.17 -6.60
C VAL A 134 -5.89 -0.93 -6.10
N ASN A 135 -4.77 -0.77 -6.80
CA ASN A 135 -3.54 -1.54 -6.59
C ASN A 135 -2.57 -0.84 -5.61
N LEU A 136 -1.55 -1.58 -5.14
CA LEU A 136 -0.55 -1.10 -4.17
C LEU A 136 0.07 0.25 -4.55
N GLY A 137 0.31 1.11 -3.56
CA GLY A 137 0.99 2.40 -3.72
C GLY A 137 0.20 3.45 -4.51
N ALA A 138 -1.06 3.17 -4.88
CA ALA A 138 -1.94 4.17 -5.48
C ALA A 138 -2.34 5.24 -4.45
N TYR A 139 -2.66 6.43 -4.96
CA TYR A 139 -3.12 7.56 -4.15
C TYR A 139 -4.40 8.11 -4.81
N VAL A 140 -5.56 7.82 -4.21
CA VAL A 140 -6.87 8.29 -4.66
C VAL A 140 -7.28 9.46 -3.77
N ASP A 141 -7.31 10.66 -4.33
CA ASP A 141 -7.47 11.91 -3.56
C ASP A 141 -8.94 12.27 -3.30
N GLU A 142 -9.14 13.28 -2.45
CA GLU A 142 -10.42 13.64 -1.84
C GLU A 142 -11.55 13.78 -2.86
N GLY A 143 -12.72 13.20 -2.56
CA GLY A 143 -13.92 13.32 -3.39
C GLY A 143 -13.86 12.62 -4.75
N THR A 144 -12.82 11.84 -5.04
CA THR A 144 -12.70 11.11 -6.32
C THR A 144 -13.80 10.05 -6.47
N MET A 145 -14.37 9.94 -7.67
CA MET A 145 -15.26 8.84 -8.05
C MET A 145 -14.50 7.81 -8.89
N VAL A 146 -14.39 6.58 -8.37
CA VAL A 146 -13.89 5.42 -9.12
C VAL A 146 -15.11 4.57 -9.49
N ASP A 147 -15.54 4.70 -10.76
CA ASP A 147 -16.73 4.02 -11.26
C ASP A 147 -16.46 2.56 -11.67
N THR A 148 -17.52 1.86 -12.09
CA THR A 148 -17.55 0.42 -12.45
C THR A 148 -16.85 0.12 -13.77
#